data_AF-A0A834STH1-F1
#
_entry.id   AF-A0A834STH1-F1
#
_cell.length_a   1.000
_cell.length_b   1.000
_cell.length_c   1.000
_cell.angle_alpha   90.00
_cell.angle_beta   90.00
_cell.angle_gamma   90.00
#
_symmetry.space_group_name_H-M   'P 1'
#
loop_
_entity.id
_entity.type
_entity.pdbx_description
1 polymer ?
#
loop_
_entity_poly.entity_id
_entity_poly.type
_entity_poly.pdbx_seq_one_letter_code
_entity_poly.pdbx_strand_id
1 'polypeptide(L)' 'MKALKQSLRVPDRMGWNGDPCAPTNWDAWEGVTCRMNKNKTALVISQIDLGSQGLKGFISDQIDLLSDLVTL' A
#
# COMPACT_ATOMS: atom_id res chain seq x y z
N MET A 1 -0.50 4.07 -6.67
CA MET A 1 -1.48 3.18 -5.97
C MET A 1 -2.67 2.73 -6.80
N LYS A 2 -3.35 3.60 -7.59
CA LYS A 2 -4.50 3.16 -8.42
C LYS A 2 -4.16 1.99 -9.36
N ALA A 3 -3.02 2.04 -10.03
CA ALA A 3 -2.58 0.96 -10.90
C ALA A 3 -2.37 -0.37 -10.14
N LEU A 4 -1.72 -0.33 -8.97
CA LEU A 4 -1.50 -1.50 -8.13
C LEU A 4 -2.82 -2.11 -7.63
N LYS A 5 -3.77 -1.28 -7.19
CA LYS A 5 -5.13 -1.72 -6.79
C LYS A 5 -5.81 -2.49 -7.92
N GLN A 6 -5.74 -1.95 -9.14
CA GLN A 6 -6.38 -2.53 -10.33
C GLN A 6 -5.66 -3.79 -10.81
N SER A 7 -4.33 -3.79 -10.86
CA SER A 7 -3.54 -4.90 -11.41
C SER A 7 -3.60 -6.14 -10.52
N LEU A 8 -3.67 -5.97 -9.20
CA LEU A 8 -3.84 -7.06 -8.21
C LEU A 8 -5.30 -7.39 -7.91
N ARG A 9 -6.26 -6.71 -8.55
CA ARG A 9 -7.70 -6.87 -8.33
C ARG A 9 -8.07 -6.86 -6.84
N VAL A 10 -7.49 -5.89 -6.11
CA VAL A 10 -7.69 -5.76 -4.67
C VAL A 10 -9.18 -5.57 -4.37
N PRO A 11 -9.81 -6.44 -3.56
CA PRO A 11 -11.23 -6.36 -3.27
C PRO A 11 -11.53 -5.18 -2.33
N ASP A 12 -12.73 -4.61 -2.44
CA ASP A 12 -13.12 -3.43 -1.65
C ASP A 12 -13.07 -3.66 -0.13
N ARG A 13 -13.23 -4.93 0.32
CA ARG A 13 -13.14 -5.31 1.74
C ARG A 13 -11.78 -4.98 2.38
N MET A 14 -10.71 -4.87 1.60
CA MET A 14 -9.37 -4.51 2.09
C MET A 14 -9.22 -3.01 2.37
N GLY A 15 -10.25 -2.20 2.10
CA GLY A 15 -10.24 -0.79 2.48
C GLY A 15 -9.27 0.09 1.68
N TRP A 16 -8.77 -0.37 0.53
CA TRP A 16 -7.88 0.41 -0.35
C TRP A 16 -8.61 1.58 -1.04
N ASN A 17 -9.02 2.57 -0.25
CA ASN A 17 -9.77 3.75 -0.66
C ASN A 17 -9.19 4.99 0.04
N GLY A 18 -9.04 6.09 -0.67
CA GLY A 18 -8.51 7.34 -0.10
C GLY A 18 -6.99 7.32 0.09
N ASP A 19 -6.54 7.77 1.25
CA ASP A 19 -5.12 7.88 1.60
C ASP A 19 -4.64 6.57 2.27
N PRO A 20 -3.58 5.91 1.75
CA PRO A 20 -3.04 4.67 2.32
C PRO A 20 -2.43 4.85 3.72
N CYS A 21 -2.06 6.07 4.11
CA CYS A 21 -1.40 6.37 5.37
C CYS A 21 -2.29 7.18 6.33
N ALA A 22 -3.57 7.40 6.00
CA ALA A 22 -4.50 8.09 6.85
C ALA A 22 -5.83 7.32 7.00
N PRO A 23 -6.37 7.22 8.22
CA PRO A 23 -5.93 7.90 9.43
C PRO A 23 -4.71 7.25 10.09
N THR A 24 -3.96 7.99 10.91
CA THR A 24 -2.67 7.53 11.47
C THR A 24 -2.81 6.64 12.72
N ASN A 25 -4.03 6.45 13.21
CA ASN A 25 -4.33 5.71 14.43
C ASN A 25 -4.60 4.21 14.19
N TRP A 26 -4.80 3.78 12.95
CA TRP A 26 -4.91 2.37 12.55
C TRP A 26 -4.47 2.21 11.09
N ASP A 27 -4.14 0.98 10.67
CA ASP A 27 -3.73 0.73 9.29
C ASP A 27 -4.90 0.97 8.33
N ALA A 28 -4.87 2.13 7.65
CA ALA A 28 -5.96 2.58 6.80
C ALA A 28 -6.30 1.59 5.69
N TRP A 29 -5.28 0.97 5.11
CA TRP A 29 -5.38 -0.03 4.07
C TRP A 29 -4.89 -1.37 4.59
N GLU A 30 -5.68 -2.42 4.41
CA GLU A 30 -5.28 -3.77 4.82
C GLU A 30 -3.99 -4.16 4.10
N GLY A 31 -3.02 -4.66 4.88
CA GLY A 31 -1.73 -5.10 4.36
C GLY A 31 -0.79 -3.97 3.92
N VAL A 32 -1.03 -2.72 4.31
CA VAL A 32 -0.14 -1.60 3.98
C VAL A 32 0.34 -0.94 5.27
N THR A 33 1.66 -0.88 5.45
CA THR A 33 2.26 -0.19 6.59
C THR A 33 2.94 1.10 6.12
N CYS A 34 2.56 2.21 6.75
CA CYS A 34 3.20 3.50 6.54
C CYS A 34 4.15 3.85 7.69
N ARG A 35 5.19 4.61 7.35
CA ARG A 35 6.13 5.19 8.33
C ARG A 35 6.40 6.65 8.01
N MET A 36 6.90 7.36 9.00
CA MET A 36 7.43 8.70 8.77
C MET A 36 8.70 8.61 7.91
N ASN A 37 8.78 9.43 6.86
CA ASN A 37 9.97 9.51 6.02
C ASN A 37 11.19 10.01 6.81
N LYS A 38 12.39 9.84 6.25
CA LYS A 38 13.66 10.22 6.92
C LYS A 38 13.69 11.69 7.36
N ASN A 39 13.05 12.57 6.58
CA ASN A 39 13.02 14.02 6.81
C ASN A 39 11.91 14.45 7.79
N LYS A 40 11.09 13.51 8.27
CA LYS A 40 9.93 13.76 9.16
C LYS A 40 8.90 14.75 8.61
N THR A 41 8.72 14.79 7.29
CA THR A 41 7.79 15.71 6.62
C THR A 41 6.51 15.04 6.13
N ALA A 42 6.53 13.72 5.92
CA ALA A 42 5.39 12.99 5.38
C ALA A 42 5.39 11.52 5.81
N LEU A 43 4.21 10.92 5.81
CA LEU A 43 4.05 9.47 5.89
C LEU A 43 4.18 8.88 4.50
N VAL A 44 4.91 7.77 4.42
CA VAL A 44 5.20 7.05 3.18
C VAL A 44 4.94 5.57 3.38
N ILE A 45 4.50 4.88 2.33
CA ILE A 45 4.33 3.43 2.33
C ILE A 45 5.70 2.79 2.42
N SER A 46 5.92 1.97 3.45
CA SER A 46 7.18 1.24 3.66
C SER A 46 7.07 -0.26 3.50
N GLN A 47 5.87 -0.81 3.65
CA GLN A 47 5.63 -2.24 3.48
C GLN A 47 4.25 -2.47 2.87
N ILE A 48 4.17 -3.47 2.00
CA ILE A 48 2.92 -4.02 1.49
C ILE A 48 2.97 -5.52 1.74
N ASP A 49 2.11 -6.06 2.59
CA ASP A 49 1.96 -7.50 2.82
C ASP A 49 0.55 -7.92 2.44
N LEU A 50 0.45 -8.55 1.28
CA LEU A 50 -0.80 -9.10 0.74
C LEU A 50 -0.75 -10.63 0.64
N GLY A 51 0.16 -11.26 1.39
CA GLY A 51 0.32 -12.70 1.44
C GLY A 51 -0.95 -13.40 1.88
N SER A 52 -1.24 -14.56 1.29
CA SER A 52 -2.39 -15.41 1.66
C SER A 52 -3.78 -14.78 1.46
N GLN A 53 -3.88 -13.65 0.74
CA GLN A 53 -5.15 -12.95 0.50
C GLN A 53 -5.93 -13.45 -0.73
N GLY A 54 -5.35 -14.40 -1.48
CA GLY A 54 -5.97 -14.97 -2.68
C GLY A 54 -6.14 -13.95 -3.82
N LEU A 55 -5.33 -12.89 -3.84
CA LEU A 55 -5.33 -11.88 -4.90
C LEU A 55 -4.96 -12.50 -6.25
N LYS A 56 -5.48 -11.90 -7.33
CA LYS A 56 -5.29 -12.35 -8.71
C LYS A 56 -4.74 -11.22 -9.55
N GLY A 57 -3.92 -11.55 -10.55
CA GLY A 57 -3.39 -10.58 -11.49
C GLY A 57 -1.88 -10.46 -11.37
N PHE A 58 -1.35 -9.24 -11.44
CA PHE A 58 0.08 -8.98 -11.47
C PHE A 58 0.43 -7.69 -10.73
N ILE A 59 1.71 -7.57 -10.34
CA ILE A 59 2.26 -6.34 -9.77
C ILE A 59 2.55 -5.38 -10.93
N SER A 60 1.90 -4.22 -10.95
CA SER A 60 2.22 -3.16 -11.92
C SER A 60 3.62 -2.62 -11.65
N ASP A 61 4.36 -2.39 -12.73
CA ASP A 61 5.59 -1.59 -12.81
C ASP A 61 5.53 -0.24 -12.07
N GLN A 62 4.34 0.36 -11.94
CA GLN A 62 4.15 1.56 -11.11
C GLN A 62 4.45 1.35 -9.61
N ILE A 63 4.71 0.12 -9.17
CA ILE A 63 5.25 -0.15 -7.83
C ILE A 63 6.60 0.55 -7.62
N ASP A 64 7.38 0.77 -8.68
CA ASP A 64 8.67 1.46 -8.64
C ASP A 64 8.55 2.92 -8.21
N LEU A 65 7.35 3.50 -8.26
CA LEU A 65 7.07 4.86 -7.76
C LEU A 65 7.06 4.92 -6.22
N LEU A 66 7.00 3.78 -5.52
CA LEU A 66 7.04 3.70 -4.06
C LEU A 66 8.50 3.67 -3.59
N SER A 67 9.19 4.80 -3.68
CA SER A 67 10.63 4.92 -3.38
C SER A 67 11.04 4.54 -1.95
N ASP A 68 10.10 4.58 -1.00
CA ASP A 68 10.34 4.25 0.40
C ASP A 68 9.91 2.82 0.78
N LEU A 69 9.41 2.04 -0.20
CA LEU A 69 9.03 0.64 -0.02
C LEU A 69 10.27 -0.21 0.25
N VAL A 70 10.24 -0.95 1.37
CA VAL A 70 11.35 -1.80 1.81
C VAL A 70 11.01 -3.28 1.67
N THR A 71 9.74 -3.63 1.86
CA THR A 71 9.28 -5.02 1.92
C THR A 71 7.97 -5.18 1.15
N LEU A 72 7.87 -6.26 0.38
CA LEU A 72 6.71 -6.69 -0.38
C LEU A 72 6.50 -8.20 -0.21
#